data_AF-A0A644YZC2-F1
#
_entry.id   AF-A0A644YZC2-F1
#
_cell.length_a   1.000
_cell.length_b   1.000
_cell.length_c   1.000
_cell.angle_alpha   90.00
_cell.angle_beta   90.00
_cell.angle_gamma   90.00
#
_symmetry.space_group_name_H-M   'P 1'
#
loop_
_entity.id
_entity.type
_entity.pdbx_description
1 polymer ?
#
loop_
_entity_poly.entity_id
_entity_poly.type
_entity_poly.pdbx_seq_one_letter_code
_entity_poly.pdbx_strand_id
1 'polypeptide(L)'
;MVAIREEEMAAQIIGIDVFKYKLTALAISALYAGIAGGMLAHYLGYIQPTMFKMVKSTEMTIIVIFGGLGSISGSVVGTVLLTFLPEILRSFSDWRLVIYGAAVILIMITRPQGLMGGKEISFKKISLAIKNRKIKKEEVKS
;
A
#
# COMPACT_ATOMS: atom_id res chain seq x y z
N MET A 1 -16.42 -10.03 1.17
CA MET A 1 -16.77 -8.63 0.84
C MET A 1 -17.03 -8.38 -0.64
N VAL A 2 -16.58 -9.23 -1.59
CA VAL A 2 -16.87 -9.02 -3.03
C VAL A 2 -18.38 -8.88 -3.30
N ALA A 3 -19.20 -9.78 -2.71
CA ALA A 3 -20.66 -9.70 -2.81
C ALA A 3 -21.25 -8.37 -2.27
N ILE A 4 -20.68 -7.80 -1.20
CA ILE A 4 -21.12 -6.51 -0.64
C ILE A 4 -20.67 -5.34 -1.53
N ARG A 5 -19.52 -5.48 -2.22
CA ARG A 5 -18.98 -4.45 -3.13
C ARG A 5 -19.74 -4.38 -4.45
N GLU A 6 -20.27 -5.50 -4.93
CA GLU A 6 -21.01 -5.56 -6.20
C GLU A 6 -22.46 -5.14 -6.01
N GLU A 7 -23.19 -5.73 -5.07
CA GLU A 7 -24.59 -5.38 -4.82
C GLU A 7 -24.96 -5.57 -3.35
N GLU A 8 -25.02 -4.46 -2.62
CA GLU A 8 -25.32 -4.45 -1.19
C GLU A 8 -26.74 -4.93 -0.88
N MET A 9 -27.72 -4.53 -1.68
CA MET A 9 -29.12 -4.86 -1.44
C MET A 9 -29.35 -6.38 -1.58
N ALA A 10 -28.74 -7.00 -2.60
CA ALA A 10 -28.79 -8.45 -2.79
C ALA A 10 -28.12 -9.20 -1.64
N ALA A 11 -26.99 -8.71 -1.13
CA ALA A 11 -26.30 -9.30 0.02
C ALA A 11 -27.16 -9.28 1.30
N GLN A 12 -27.94 -8.21 1.52
CA GLN A 12 -28.87 -8.12 2.65
C GLN A 12 -30.03 -9.12 2.53
N ILE A 13 -30.57 -9.33 1.32
CA ILE A 13 -31.70 -10.25 1.08
C ILE A 13 -31.31 -11.72 1.36
N ILE A 14 -30.07 -12.11 1.06
CA ILE A 14 -29.54 -13.46 1.36
C ILE A 14 -29.13 -13.63 2.84
N GLY A 15 -29.46 -12.67 3.71
CA GLY A 15 -29.24 -12.74 5.15
C GLY A 15 -27.84 -12.34 5.62
N ILE A 16 -27.02 -11.71 4.78
CA ILE A 16 -25.71 -11.18 5.20
C ILE A 16 -25.90 -9.83 5.87
N ASP A 17 -25.45 -9.71 7.12
CA ASP A 17 -25.45 -8.44 7.86
C ASP A 17 -24.35 -7.50 7.32
N VAL A 18 -24.71 -6.72 6.30
CA VAL A 18 -23.78 -5.80 5.63
C VAL A 18 -23.24 -4.74 6.59
N PHE A 19 -24.04 -4.30 7.56
CA PHE A 19 -23.66 -3.28 8.53
C PHE A 19 -22.48 -3.74 9.38
N LYS A 20 -22.53 -4.96 9.94
CA LYS A 20 -21.42 -5.53 10.74
C LYS A 20 -20.12 -5.63 9.93
N TYR A 21 -20.20 -6.08 8.67
CA TYR A 21 -19.01 -6.19 7.82
C TYR A 21 -18.40 -4.84 7.45
N LYS A 22 -19.23 -3.83 7.16
CA LYS A 22 -18.73 -2.47 6.91
C LYS A 22 -18.14 -1.83 8.17
N LEU A 23 -18.80 -2.02 9.32
CA LEU A 23 -18.33 -1.47 10.59
C LEU A 23 -16.99 -2.07 11.01
N THR A 24 -16.82 -3.39 10.88
CA THR A 24 -15.54 -4.06 11.16
C THR A 24 -14.43 -3.62 10.20
N ALA A 25 -14.72 -3.47 8.90
CA ALA A 25 -13.76 -2.93 7.93
C ALA A 25 -13.32 -1.50 8.28
N LEU A 26 -14.28 -0.65 8.67
CA LEU A 26 -14.02 0.72 9.10
C LEU A 26 -13.19 0.74 10.40
N ALA A 27 -13.55 -0.08 11.39
CA ALA A 27 -12.85 -0.15 12.67
C ALA A 27 -11.38 -0.58 12.49
N ILE A 28 -11.12 -1.58 11.65
CA ILE A 28 -9.75 -2.02 11.32
C ILE A 28 -8.98 -0.90 10.61
N SER A 29 -9.60 -0.22 9.65
CA SER A 29 -8.96 0.87 8.91
C SER A 29 -8.65 2.07 9.81
N ALA A 30 -9.60 2.43 10.68
CA ALA A 30 -9.45 3.52 11.64
C ALA A 30 -8.36 3.24 12.68
N LEU A 31 -8.23 1.98 13.12
CA LEU A 31 -7.13 1.54 13.99
C LEU A 31 -5.78 1.78 13.32
N TYR A 32 -5.59 1.34 12.07
CA TYR A 32 -4.33 1.57 11.36
C TYR A 32 -4.06 3.06 11.09
N ALA A 33 -5.08 3.82 10.71
CA ALA A 33 -4.94 5.26 10.50
C ALA A 33 -4.58 6.00 11.80
N GLY A 34 -5.18 5.61 12.93
CA GLY A 34 -4.88 6.16 14.25
C GLY A 34 -3.45 5.87 14.70
N ILE A 35 -2.98 4.63 14.55
CA ILE A 35 -1.59 4.25 14.87
C ILE A 35 -0.61 5.02 13.98
N ALA A 36 -0.86 5.07 12.67
CA ALA A 36 -0.02 5.78 11.73
C ALA A 36 0.05 7.28 12.02
N GLY A 37 -1.09 7.92 12.30
CA GLY A 37 -1.17 9.33 12.67
C GLY A 37 -0.50 9.65 14.01
N GLY A 38 -0.69 8.80 15.03
CA GLY A 38 -0.04 8.95 16.33
C GLY A 38 1.48 8.79 16.24
N MET A 39 1.96 7.83 15.45
CA MET A 39 3.38 7.63 15.21
C MET A 39 3.98 8.81 14.42
N LEU A 40 3.26 9.35 13.43
CA LEU A 40 3.66 10.54 12.68
C LEU A 40 3.77 11.77 13.58
N ALA A 41 2.81 11.98 14.48
CA ALA A 41 2.82 13.08 15.45
C ALA A 41 4.04 13.00 16.38
N HIS A 42 4.37 11.78 16.84
CA HIS A 42 5.54 11.55 17.67
C HIS A 42 6.85 11.80 16.89
N TYR A 43 6.92 11.39 15.62
CA TYR A 43 8.10 11.57 14.78
C TYR A 43 8.37 13.04 14.42
N LEU A 44 7.33 13.82 14.13
CA LEU A 44 7.47 15.23 13.73
C LEU A 44 7.63 16.18 14.93
N GLY A 45 7.18 15.79 16.13
CA GLY A 45 7.27 16.59 17.36
C GLY A 45 6.36 17.82 17.42
N TYR A 46 5.87 18.30 16.27
CA TYR A 46 4.86 19.35 16.16
C TYR A 46 4.00 19.12 14.92
N ILE A 47 2.71 19.46 15.02
CA ILE A 47 1.75 19.32 13.92
C ILE A 47 1.36 20.70 13.42
N GLN A 48 1.64 20.98 12.14
CA GLN A 48 1.20 22.19 11.46
C GLN A 48 0.26 21.86 10.30
N PRO A 49 -0.80 22.67 10.05
CA PRO A 49 -1.74 22.44 8.94
C PRO A 49 -1.07 22.45 7.55
N THR A 50 0.08 23.10 7.44
CA THR A 50 0.90 23.18 6.22
C THR A 50 1.44 21.83 5.77
N MET A 51 1.49 20.83 6.66
CA MET A 51 1.92 19.45 6.37
C MET A 51 0.81 18.61 5.73
N PHE A 52 -0.46 18.98 5.94
CA PHE A 52 -1.65 18.29 5.42
C PHE A 52 -2.22 18.99 4.18
N LYS A 53 -1.36 19.49 3.31
CA LYS A 53 -1.77 20.08 2.03
C LYS A 53 -2.35 19.03 1.10
N MET A 54 -3.14 19.48 0.12
CA MET A 54 -3.69 18.63 -0.94
C MET A 54 -2.63 17.75 -1.60
N VAL A 55 -1.43 18.30 -1.81
CA VAL A 55 -0.26 17.58 -2.34
C VAL A 55 0.01 16.27 -1.59
N LYS A 56 -0.07 16.27 -0.24
CA LYS A 56 0.20 15.08 0.57
C LYS A 56 -0.90 14.02 0.43
N SER A 57 -2.16 14.45 0.35
CA SER A 57 -3.31 13.56 0.13
C SER A 57 -3.26 12.93 -1.27
N THR A 58 -2.95 13.73 -2.29
CA THR A 58 -2.77 13.25 -3.67
C THR A 58 -1.61 12.26 -3.76
N GLU A 59 -0.48 12.53 -3.11
CA GLU A 59 0.67 11.61 -3.04
C GLU A 59 0.25 10.25 -2.44
N MET A 60 -0.42 10.23 -1.29
CA MET A 60 -0.91 8.98 -0.68
C MET A 60 -1.87 8.23 -1.60
N THR A 61 -2.75 8.95 -2.29
CA THR A 61 -3.71 8.36 -3.24
C THR A 61 -3.00 7.75 -4.45
N ILE A 62 -2.02 8.45 -5.02
CA ILE A 62 -1.21 7.96 -6.15
C ILE A 62 -0.50 6.67 -5.77
N ILE A 63 0.09 6.60 -4.57
CA ILE A 63 0.80 5.41 -4.09
C ILE A 63 -0.11 4.17 -4.07
N VAL A 64 -1.34 4.32 -3.58
CA VAL A 64 -2.31 3.22 -3.51
C VAL A 64 -2.81 2.81 -4.89
N ILE A 65 -3.15 3.79 -5.74
CA ILE A 65 -3.57 3.53 -7.13
C ILE A 65 -2.46 2.80 -7.90
N PHE A 66 -1.22 3.24 -7.72
CA PHE A 66 -0.02 2.67 -8.33
C PHE A 66 0.25 1.23 -7.89
N GLY A 67 0.06 0.93 -6.60
CA GLY A 67 0.19 -0.43 -6.09
C GLY A 67 -0.89 -1.38 -6.61
N GLY A 68 -2.08 -0.85 -6.90
CA GLY A 68 -3.19 -1.52 -7.58
C GLY A 68 -4.45 -1.58 -6.72
N LEU A 69 -5.55 -0.96 -7.18
CA LEU A 69 -6.84 -0.83 -6.48
C LEU A 69 -7.51 -2.17 -6.08
N GLY A 70 -7.05 -3.30 -6.61
CA GLY A 70 -7.58 -4.64 -6.35
C GLY A 70 -6.63 -5.61 -5.64
N SER A 71 -5.40 -5.19 -5.28
CA SER A 71 -4.41 -6.09 -4.67
C SER A 71 -3.77 -5.49 -3.43
N ILE A 72 -4.05 -6.08 -2.26
CA ILE A 72 -3.46 -5.64 -0.98
C ILE A 72 -1.92 -5.74 -1.03
N SER A 73 -1.39 -6.85 -1.58
CA SER A 73 0.05 -7.07 -1.69
C SER A 73 0.71 -6.09 -2.67
N GLY A 74 0.03 -5.74 -3.76
CA GLY A 74 0.47 -4.70 -4.69
C GLY A 74 0.55 -3.32 -4.03
N SER A 75 -0.46 -2.94 -3.27
CA SER A 75 -0.51 -1.69 -2.51
C SER A 75 0.61 -1.58 -1.47
N VAL A 76 0.91 -2.66 -0.74
CA VAL A 76 2.01 -2.65 0.25
C VAL A 76 3.36 -2.47 -0.45
N VAL A 77 3.62 -3.23 -1.51
CA VAL A 77 4.89 -3.14 -2.27
C VAL A 77 5.05 -1.76 -2.93
N GLY A 78 3.99 -1.24 -3.54
CA GLY A 78 3.95 0.09 -4.14
C GLY A 78 4.19 1.20 -3.10
N THR A 79 3.60 1.06 -1.91
CA THR A 79 3.83 1.99 -0.79
C THR A 79 5.27 1.99 -0.34
N VAL A 80 5.88 0.81 -0.15
CA VAL A 80 7.30 0.72 0.23
C VAL A 80 8.17 1.35 -0.85
N LEU A 81 8.04 0.95 -2.12
CA LEU A 81 8.86 1.49 -3.21
C LEU A 81 8.74 3.01 -3.36
N LEU A 82 7.51 3.53 -3.44
CA LEU A 82 7.29 4.95 -3.67
C LEU A 82 7.46 5.82 -2.43
N THR A 83 7.51 5.24 -1.22
CA THR A 83 7.90 6.00 -0.02
C THR A 83 9.42 6.06 0.11
N PHE A 84 10.13 4.97 -0.21
CA PHE A 84 11.60 4.94 -0.16
C PHE A 84 12.24 5.78 -1.28
N LEU A 85 11.63 5.84 -2.46
CA LEU A 85 12.16 6.59 -3.60
C LEU A 85 12.38 8.09 -3.30
N PRO A 86 11.38 8.87 -2.85
CA PRO A 86 11.58 10.28 -2.49
C PRO A 86 12.45 10.49 -1.25
N GLU A 87 12.58 9.48 -0.38
CA GLU A 87 13.46 9.53 0.80
C GLU A 87 14.95 9.45 0.40
N ILE A 88 15.30 8.57 -0.55
CA ILE A 88 16.66 8.50 -1.11
C ILE A 88 16.99 9.78 -1.90
N LEU A 89 15.99 10.32 -2.60
CA LEU A 89 16.10 11.54 -3.38
C LEU A 89 15.99 12.82 -2.53
N ARG A 90 15.90 12.71 -1.20
CA ARG A 90 15.76 13.85 -0.29
C ARG A 90 16.89 14.88 -0.45
N SER A 91 18.08 14.44 -0.85
CA SER A 91 19.24 15.32 -1.11
C SER A 91 19.11 16.17 -2.38
N PHE A 92 18.21 15.84 -3.31
CA PHE A 92 18.01 16.53 -4.60
C PHE A 92 16.70 17.36 -4.61
N SER A 93 16.43 18.06 -3.51
CA SER A 93 15.16 18.74 -3.13
C SER A 93 14.23 19.19 -4.27
N ASP A 94 14.73 19.92 -5.27
CA ASP A 94 13.90 20.50 -6.34
C ASP A 94 13.50 19.49 -7.43
N TRP A 95 14.37 18.51 -7.73
CA TRP A 95 14.14 17.51 -8.79
C TRP A 95 13.30 16.33 -8.30
N ARG A 96 13.09 16.20 -6.98
CA ARG A 96 12.35 15.10 -6.35
C ARG A 96 10.95 14.92 -6.94
N LEU A 97 10.18 16.00 -7.06
CA LEU A 97 8.80 15.95 -7.58
C LEU A 97 8.75 15.53 -9.05
N VAL A 98 9.70 16.00 -9.86
CA VAL A 98 9.81 15.67 -11.28
C VAL A 98 10.15 14.19 -11.46
N ILE A 99 11.16 13.69 -10.74
CA ILE A 99 11.57 12.29 -10.81
C ILE A 99 10.47 11.37 -10.26
N TYR A 100 9.79 11.79 -9.19
CA TYR A 100 8.65 11.06 -8.64
C TYR A 100 7.51 10.92 -9.67
N GLY A 101 7.09 12.04 -10.30
CA GLY A 101 6.08 12.02 -11.35
C GLY A 101 6.49 11.17 -12.56
N ALA A 102 7.75 11.30 -12.99
CA ALA A 102 8.31 10.49 -14.08
C ALA A 102 8.31 8.99 -13.76
N ALA A 103 8.65 8.61 -12.52
CA ALA A 103 8.64 7.22 -12.07
C ALA A 103 7.21 6.64 -12.09
N VAL A 104 6.22 7.42 -11.65
CA VAL A 104 4.81 7.03 -11.70
C VAL A 104 4.35 6.84 -13.15
N ILE A 105 4.66 7.79 -14.04
CA ILE A 105 4.31 7.71 -15.47
C ILE A 105 4.97 6.51 -16.15
N LEU A 106 6.26 6.28 -15.92
CA LEU A 106 7.00 5.14 -16.46
C LEU A 106 6.34 3.80 -16.09
N ILE A 107 5.83 3.71 -14.86
CA ILE A 107 5.21 2.49 -14.36
C ILE A 107 3.76 2.36 -14.86
N MET A 108 3.02 3.46 -15.00
CA MET A 108 1.72 3.45 -15.67
C MET A 108 1.84 2.97 -17.13
N ILE A 109 2.92 3.35 -17.82
CA ILE A 109 3.21 2.88 -19.19
C ILE A 109 3.56 1.39 -19.21
N THR A 110 4.42 0.93 -18.29
CA THR A 110 4.88 -0.47 -18.29
C THR A 110 3.83 -1.45 -17.74
N ARG A 111 2.97 -1.03 -16.80
CA ARG A 111 1.90 -1.85 -16.19
C ARG A 111 0.69 -1.00 -15.75
N PRO A 112 -0.31 -0.79 -16.63
CA PRO A 112 -1.49 0.05 -16.33
C PRO A 112 -2.44 -0.54 -15.27
N GLN A 113 -2.29 -1.82 -14.91
CA GLN A 113 -3.07 -2.49 -13.86
C GLN A 113 -2.42 -2.36 -12.46
N GLY A 114 -1.34 -1.59 -12.33
CA GLY A 114 -0.53 -1.47 -11.11
C GLY A 114 0.55 -2.56 -11.00
N LEU A 115 1.47 -2.43 -10.03
CA LEU A 115 2.66 -3.27 -9.90
C LEU A 115 2.38 -4.79 -9.92
N MET A 116 1.25 -5.19 -9.34
CA MET A 116 0.84 -6.59 -9.22
C MET A 116 -0.41 -6.98 -9.99
N GLY A 117 -1.02 -6.07 -10.77
CA GLY A 117 -2.05 -6.37 -11.79
C GLY A 117 -3.03 -7.50 -11.46
N GLY A 118 -3.67 -7.43 -10.28
CA GLY A 118 -4.66 -8.42 -9.84
C GLY A 118 -4.15 -9.81 -9.44
N LYS A 119 -2.85 -10.11 -9.59
CA LYS A 119 -2.25 -11.35 -9.11
C LYS A 119 -1.73 -11.14 -7.69
N GLU A 120 -2.39 -11.72 -6.70
CA GLU A 120 -1.84 -11.81 -5.36
C GLU A 120 -0.51 -12.59 -5.42
N ILE A 121 0.61 -11.91 -5.15
CA ILE A 121 1.85 -12.59 -4.78
C ILE A 121 1.56 -13.14 -3.38
N SER A 122 1.08 -14.38 -3.35
CA SER A 122 0.95 -15.12 -2.11
C SER A 122 2.30 -15.12 -1.41
N PHE A 123 2.35 -14.52 -0.22
CA PHE A 123 3.50 -14.48 0.70
C PHE A 123 4.14 -15.86 0.94
N LYS A 124 3.45 -16.96 0.60
CA LYS A 124 3.99 -18.32 0.56
C LYS A 124 5.20 -18.46 -0.38
N LYS A 125 5.24 -17.83 -1.56
CA LYS A 125 6.37 -17.97 -2.50
C LYS A 125 7.64 -17.25 -2.02
N ILE A 126 7.49 -16.12 -1.34
CA ILE A 126 8.61 -15.34 -0.77
C ILE A 126 9.17 -16.06 0.47
N SER A 127 8.29 -16.58 1.34
CA SER A 127 8.68 -17.41 2.49
C SER A 127 9.42 -18.69 2.05
N LEU A 128 8.97 -19.34 0.98
CA LEU A 128 9.62 -20.54 0.43
C LEU A 128 11.00 -20.23 -0.19
N ALA A 129 11.15 -19.08 -0.87
CA ALA A 129 12.43 -18.66 -1.42
C ALA A 129 13.47 -18.28 -0.34
N ILE A 130 13.02 -17.68 0.76
CA ILE A 130 13.87 -17.37 1.92
C ILE A 130 14.24 -18.66 2.68
N LYS A 131 13.29 -19.59 2.85
CA LYS A 131 13.54 -20.91 3.46
C LYS A 131 14.56 -21.73 2.65
N ASN A 132 14.47 -21.73 1.32
CA ASN A 132 15.43 -22.43 0.45
C ASN A 132 16.83 -21.79 0.45
N ARG A 133 16.96 -20.48 0.69
CA ARG A 133 18.29 -19.84 0.86
C ARG A 133 18.96 -20.20 2.20
N LYS A 134 18.21 -20.55 3.24
CA LYS A 134 18.77 -21.05 4.51
C LYS A 134 19.28 -22.48 4.38
N ILE A 135 18.52 -23.38 3.73
CA ILE A 135 18.90 -24.79 3.57
C ILE A 135 20.18 -24.95 2.74
N LYS A 136 20.32 -24.18 1.64
CA LYS A 136 21.53 -24.22 0.79
C LYS A 136 22.80 -23.69 1.49
N LYS A 137 22.68 -22.95 2.60
CA LYS A 137 23.84 -22.46 3.37
C LYS A 137 24.36 -23.49 4.40
N GLU A 138 23.56 -24.48 4.77
CA GLU A 138 23.97 -25.57 5.67
C GLU A 138 24.70 -26.70 4.92
N GLU A 139 24.30 -27.03 3.70
CA GLU A 139 24.97 -28.07 2.87
C GLU A 139 26.38 -27.67 2.39
N VAL A 140 26.70 -26.38 2.29
CA VAL A 140 28.03 -25.92 1.82
C VAL A 140 29.05 -25.83 2.98
N LYS A 141 28.63 -26.15 4.22
CA LYS A 141 29.47 -26.06 5.42
C LYS A 141 29.74 -27.42 6.09
N SER A 142 29.37 -28.53 5.44
CA SER A 142 29.76 -29.91 5.78
C SER A 142 30.65 -30.48 4.69
#